data_AF-A0A8C0HDJ7-F1
#
_entry.id   AF-A0A8C0HDJ7-F1
#
_cell.length_a   1.000
_cell.length_b   1.000
_cell.length_c   1.000
_cell.angle_alpha   90.00
_cell.angle_beta   90.00
_cell.angle_gamma   90.00
#
_symmetry.space_group_name_H-M   'P 1'
#
loop_
_entity.id
_entity.type
_entity.pdbx_description
1 polymer ?
#
loop_
_entity_poly.entity_id
_entity_poly.type
_entity_poly.pdbx_seq_one_letter_code
_entity_poly.pdbx_strand_id
1 'polypeptide(L)'
;AGTIAAASSTAGNGKTITRPFSPLSLFNGSEVAVKRFLPNSHLSTVIIRDNISVQRIQEIKVNHLEETRIKTSHFYEHLKKKFMSDQQKKISRWKKESDKFGKILDTLGIISGEAVLIESEIPRPEGTTVII
;
A
#
# COMPACT_ATOMS: atom_id res chain seq x y z
N ALA A 1 48.40 5.61 19.49
CA ALA A 1 48.43 6.57 18.37
C ALA A 1 47.85 5.88 17.14
N GLY A 2 46.83 6.47 16.51
CA GLY A 2 46.24 5.98 15.25
C GLY A 2 44.71 5.93 15.22
N THR A 3 44.05 7.07 15.44
CA THR A 3 42.60 7.25 15.27
C THR A 3 42.27 7.21 13.77
N ILE A 4 41.42 6.28 13.33
CA ILE A 4 40.93 6.26 11.95
C ILE A 4 39.73 7.19 11.87
N ALA A 5 39.93 8.35 11.23
CA ALA A 5 38.92 9.37 11.05
C ALA A 5 37.75 8.84 10.22
N ALA A 6 36.54 8.89 10.78
CA ALA A 6 35.31 8.76 10.02
C ALA A 6 35.20 9.96 9.07
N ALA A 7 35.31 9.69 7.77
CA ALA A 7 35.04 10.69 6.74
C ALA A 7 33.51 10.93 6.68
N SER A 8 33.03 11.86 7.51
CA SER A 8 31.70 12.43 7.39
C SER A 8 31.65 13.34 6.17
N SER A 9 31.06 12.87 5.08
CA SER A 9 30.65 13.70 3.96
C SER A 9 29.17 14.02 4.10
N THR A 10 28.87 15.19 4.67
CA THR A 10 27.55 15.81 4.67
C THR A 10 27.32 16.54 3.36
N ALA A 11 26.39 16.03 2.54
CA ALA A 11 25.71 16.78 1.49
C ALA A 11 24.22 16.40 1.51
N GLY A 12 23.37 17.43 1.48
CA GLY A 12 21.98 17.41 1.89
C GLY A 12 21.02 16.53 1.07
N ASN A 13 19.82 16.44 1.64
CA ASN A 13 18.58 15.81 1.19
C ASN A 13 18.47 14.31 1.49
N GLY A 14 17.59 14.02 2.46
CA GLY A 14 17.31 12.71 3.07
C GLY A 14 16.76 11.66 2.11
N LYS A 15 17.64 11.12 1.26
CA LYS A 15 17.41 9.86 0.55
C LYS A 15 18.65 9.01 0.75
N THR A 16 18.57 8.07 1.67
CA THR A 16 19.52 6.96 1.77
C THR A 16 19.45 6.20 0.45
N ILE A 17 20.32 6.56 -0.49
CA ILE A 17 20.62 5.71 -1.64
C ILE A 17 21.41 4.55 -1.04
N THR A 18 20.69 3.52 -0.59
CA THR A 18 21.24 2.19 -0.40
C THR A 18 21.81 1.80 -1.76
N ARG A 19 23.10 2.08 -1.98
CA ARG A 19 23.81 1.60 -3.15
C ARG A 19 23.56 0.11 -3.16
N PRO A 20 23.06 -0.48 -4.26
CA PRO A 20 23.02 -1.92 -4.35
C PRO A 20 24.45 -2.38 -4.07
N PHE A 21 24.63 -3.15 -3.00
CA PHE A 21 25.88 -3.85 -2.74
C PHE A 21 26.12 -4.66 -4.00
N SER A 22 26.93 -4.15 -4.91
CA SER A 22 27.28 -4.84 -6.14
C SER A 22 28.38 -5.81 -5.74
N PRO A 23 28.08 -7.11 -5.59
CA PRO A 23 29.05 -8.08 -5.08
C PRO A 23 30.25 -8.23 -6.02
N LEU A 24 30.11 -7.78 -7.27
CA LEU A 24 31.11 -7.80 -8.32
C LEU A 24 32.40 -7.06 -7.95
N SER A 25 32.35 -5.94 -7.21
CA SER A 25 33.57 -5.17 -6.91
C SER A 25 34.42 -5.79 -5.81
N LEU A 26 33.80 -6.44 -4.82
CA LEU A 26 34.48 -7.08 -3.71
C LEU A 26 35.22 -8.35 -4.17
N PHE A 27 34.56 -9.14 -5.02
CA PHE A 27 35.11 -10.42 -5.46
C PHE A 27 36.15 -10.31 -6.59
N ASN A 28 36.10 -9.27 -7.43
CA ASN A 28 37.20 -8.97 -8.36
C ASN A 28 38.53 -8.74 -7.61
N GLY A 29 38.48 -8.11 -6.42
CA GLY A 29 39.64 -7.99 -5.54
C GLY A 29 40.11 -9.34 -4.98
N SER A 30 39.18 -10.25 -4.69
CA SER A 30 39.47 -11.59 -4.18
C SER A 30 40.15 -12.49 -5.22
N GLU A 31 39.73 -12.43 -6.50
CA GLU A 31 40.34 -13.22 -7.56
C GLU A 31 41.81 -12.82 -7.77
N VAL A 32 42.07 -11.52 -7.81
CA VAL A 32 43.42 -10.97 -7.94
C VAL A 32 44.27 -11.36 -6.71
N ALA A 33 43.72 -11.28 -5.51
CA ALA A 33 44.40 -11.73 -4.30
C ALA A 33 44.75 -13.22 -4.35
N VAL A 34 43.81 -14.09 -4.72
CA VAL A 34 44.03 -15.54 -4.81
C VAL A 34 45.10 -15.87 -5.85
N LYS A 35 45.11 -15.19 -7.01
CA LYS A 35 46.17 -15.36 -8.02
C LYS A 35 47.54 -14.85 -7.55
N ARG A 36 47.59 -13.84 -6.68
CA ARG A 36 48.84 -13.33 -6.08
C ARG A 36 49.39 -14.26 -5.00
N PHE A 37 48.53 -14.81 -4.14
CA PHE A 37 48.93 -15.72 -3.07
C PHE A 37 49.18 -17.15 -3.54
N LEU A 38 48.49 -17.59 -4.61
CA LEU A 38 48.57 -18.94 -5.16
C LEU A 38 48.76 -18.92 -6.69
N PRO A 39 49.93 -18.49 -7.19
CA PRO A 39 50.17 -18.32 -8.62
C PRO A 39 50.10 -19.67 -9.36
N ASN A 40 49.33 -19.74 -10.44
CA ASN A 40 49.24 -20.90 -11.35
C ASN A 40 48.97 -22.27 -10.70
N SER A 41 48.45 -22.29 -9.47
CA SER A 41 48.11 -23.54 -8.79
C SER A 41 46.74 -24.06 -9.24
N HIS A 42 46.56 -25.38 -9.19
CA HIS A 42 45.23 -25.96 -9.40
C HIS A 42 44.23 -25.48 -8.34
N LEU A 43 44.71 -25.28 -7.10
CA LEU A 43 43.90 -24.79 -5.98
C LEU A 43 43.33 -23.39 -6.23
N SER A 44 44.11 -22.44 -6.79
CA SER A 44 43.59 -21.11 -7.11
C SER A 44 42.48 -21.17 -8.17
N THR A 45 42.62 -22.05 -9.15
CA THR A 45 41.60 -22.27 -10.19
C THR A 45 40.28 -22.77 -9.58
N VAL A 46 40.35 -23.74 -8.66
CA VAL A 46 39.19 -24.29 -7.97
C VAL A 46 38.51 -23.21 -7.10
N ILE A 47 39.27 -22.48 -6.30
CA ILE A 47 38.75 -21.41 -5.43
C ILE A 47 38.01 -20.35 -6.25
N ILE A 48 38.60 -19.89 -7.36
CA ILE A 48 38.00 -18.87 -8.22
C ILE A 48 36.70 -19.39 -8.83
N ARG A 49 36.69 -20.63 -9.34
CA ARG A 49 35.50 -21.24 -9.92
C ARG A 49 34.36 -21.37 -8.90
N ASP A 50 34.68 -21.80 -7.69
CA ASP A 50 33.68 -21.98 -6.63
C ASP A 50 33.10 -20.64 -6.18
N ASN A 51 33.94 -19.60 -6.06
CA ASN A 51 33.47 -18.25 -5.75
C ASN A 51 32.51 -17.71 -6.83
N ILE A 52 32.83 -17.91 -8.11
CA ILE A 52 31.94 -17.53 -9.23
C ILE A 52 30.62 -18.30 -9.17
N SER A 53 30.66 -19.59 -8.85
CA SER A 53 29.46 -20.42 -8.69
C SER A 53 28.57 -19.93 -7.53
N VAL A 54 29.18 -19.68 -6.37
CA VAL A 54 28.50 -19.13 -5.18
C VAL A 54 27.86 -17.78 -5.51
N GLN A 55 28.58 -16.90 -6.23
CA GLN A 55 28.06 -15.61 -6.66
C GLN A 55 26.82 -15.77 -7.54
N ARG A 56 26.88 -16.62 -8.56
CA ARG A 56 25.73 -16.88 -9.45
C ARG A 56 24.51 -17.35 -8.66
N ILE A 57 24.71 -18.26 -7.70
CA ILE A 57 23.62 -18.76 -6.84
C ILE A 57 23.04 -17.62 -5.99
N GLN A 58 23.88 -16.76 -5.43
CA GLN A 58 23.43 -15.61 -4.65
C GLN A 58 22.64 -14.61 -5.50
N GLU A 59 23.10 -14.30 -6.71
CA GLU A 59 22.41 -13.41 -7.65
C GLU A 59 21.02 -13.95 -8.01
N ILE A 60 20.92 -15.25 -8.31
CA ILE A 60 19.63 -15.90 -8.58
C ILE A 60 18.70 -15.77 -7.38
N LYS A 61 19.19 -16.00 -6.16
CA LYS A 61 18.39 -15.88 -4.92
C LYS A 61 17.89 -14.45 -4.71
N VAL A 62 18.77 -13.45 -4.89
CA VAL A 62 18.42 -12.04 -4.72
C VAL A 62 17.39 -11.61 -5.76
N ASN A 63 17.57 -12.00 -7.02
CA ASN A 63 16.63 -11.67 -8.10
C ASN A 63 15.26 -12.29 -7.83
N HIS A 64 15.21 -13.56 -7.42
CA HIS A 64 13.95 -14.23 -7.09
C HIS A 64 13.24 -13.59 -5.90
N LEU A 65 13.99 -13.18 -4.87
CA LEU A 65 13.44 -12.45 -3.73
C LEU A 65 12.86 -11.11 -4.16
N GLU A 66 13.56 -10.38 -5.01
CA GLU A 66 13.13 -9.08 -5.52
C GLU A 66 11.85 -9.21 -6.38
N GLU A 67 11.78 -10.20 -7.27
CA GLU A 67 10.56 -10.51 -8.03
C GLU A 67 9.37 -10.81 -7.10
N THR A 68 9.61 -11.60 -6.06
CA THR A 68 8.58 -11.96 -5.08
C THR A 68 8.12 -10.73 -4.30
N ARG A 69 9.05 -9.87 -3.90
CA ARG A 69 8.76 -8.59 -3.23
C ARG A 69 7.90 -7.68 -4.11
N ILE A 70 8.26 -7.54 -5.39
CA ILE A 70 7.52 -6.74 -6.37
C ILE A 70 6.11 -7.30 -6.57
N LYS A 71 5.97 -8.60 -6.81
CA LYS A 71 4.65 -9.27 -6.97
C LYS A 71 3.76 -9.07 -5.74
N THR A 72 4.31 -9.27 -4.56
CA THR A 72 3.59 -9.12 -3.29
C THR A 72 3.15 -7.66 -3.08
N SER A 73 4.02 -6.70 -3.39
CA SER A 73 3.71 -5.27 -3.33
C SER A 73 2.55 -4.91 -4.27
N HIS A 74 2.62 -5.34 -5.54
CA HIS A 74 1.55 -5.10 -6.50
C HIS A 74 0.22 -5.73 -6.09
N PHE A 75 0.26 -6.95 -5.55
CA PHE A 75 -0.94 -7.62 -5.06
C PHE A 75 -1.57 -6.87 -3.89
N TYR A 76 -0.75 -6.40 -2.94
CA TYR A 76 -1.22 -5.59 -1.82
C TYR A 76 -1.87 -4.30 -2.28
N GLU A 77 -1.24 -3.55 -3.19
CA GLU A 77 -1.81 -2.31 -3.72
C GLU A 77 -3.11 -2.56 -4.50
N HIS A 78 -3.19 -3.68 -5.23
CA HIS A 78 -4.44 -4.08 -5.88
C HIS A 78 -5.57 -4.32 -4.86
N LEU A 79 -5.31 -5.08 -3.80
CA LEU A 79 -6.29 -5.35 -2.75
C LEU A 79 -6.73 -4.07 -2.04
N LYS A 80 -5.76 -3.20 -1.69
CA LYS A 80 -6.03 -1.91 -1.06
C LYS A 80 -6.91 -1.04 -1.95
N LYS A 81 -6.58 -0.91 -3.24
CA LYS A 81 -7.37 -0.13 -4.20
C LYS A 81 -8.78 -0.68 -4.37
N LYS A 82 -8.92 -2.01 -4.51
CA LYS A 82 -10.22 -2.67 -4.65
C LYS A 82 -11.07 -2.43 -3.41
N PHE A 83 -10.52 -2.66 -2.22
CA PHE A 83 -11.22 -2.43 -0.97
C PHE A 83 -11.67 -0.98 -0.83
N MET A 84 -10.78 -0.01 -1.02
CA MET A 84 -11.13 1.41 -0.92
C MET A 84 -12.20 1.82 -1.93
N SER A 85 -12.11 1.34 -3.18
CA SER A 85 -13.12 1.60 -4.20
C SER A 85 -14.49 1.03 -3.83
N ASP A 86 -14.52 -0.19 -3.29
CA ASP A 86 -15.76 -0.85 -2.90
C ASP A 86 -16.41 -0.15 -1.70
N GLN A 87 -15.62 0.26 -0.70
CA GLN A 87 -16.13 1.05 0.43
C GLN A 87 -16.67 2.40 -0.03
N GLN A 88 -15.95 3.11 -0.90
CA GLN A 88 -16.39 4.39 -1.44
C GLN A 88 -17.71 4.23 -2.21
N LYS A 89 -17.85 3.21 -3.05
CA LYS A 89 -19.10 2.92 -3.77
C LYS A 89 -20.25 2.63 -2.82
N LYS A 90 -20.02 1.86 -1.75
CA LYS A 90 -21.06 1.58 -0.73
C LYS A 90 -21.52 2.88 -0.06
N ILE A 91 -20.59 3.70 0.40
CA ILE A 91 -20.90 4.99 1.03
C ILE A 91 -21.67 5.90 0.07
N SER A 92 -21.24 6.00 -1.19
CA SER A 92 -21.95 6.79 -2.19
C SER A 92 -23.38 6.28 -2.45
N ARG A 93 -23.59 4.96 -2.46
CA ARG A 93 -24.93 4.38 -2.59
C ARG A 93 -25.80 4.69 -1.38
N TRP A 94 -25.27 4.51 -0.16
CA TRP A 94 -26.01 4.81 1.07
C TRP A 94 -26.36 6.29 1.18
N LYS A 95 -25.43 7.18 0.84
CA LYS A 95 -25.69 8.63 0.79
C LYS A 95 -26.81 8.95 -0.20
N LYS A 96 -26.76 8.40 -1.42
CA LYS A 96 -27.81 8.59 -2.41
C LYS A 96 -29.17 8.10 -1.92
N GLU A 97 -29.23 6.97 -1.21
CA GLU A 97 -30.47 6.45 -0.66
C GLU A 97 -30.99 7.33 0.49
N SER A 98 -30.10 7.74 1.39
CA SER A 98 -30.42 8.69 2.47
C SER A 98 -30.95 10.01 1.92
N ASP A 99 -30.34 10.56 0.87
CA ASP A 99 -30.77 11.80 0.23
C ASP A 99 -32.17 11.67 -0.39
N LYS A 100 -32.56 10.49 -0.89
CA LYS A 100 -33.92 10.26 -1.37
C LYS A 100 -34.93 10.30 -0.23
N PHE A 101 -34.62 9.65 0.89
CA PHE A 101 -35.49 9.70 2.07
C PHE A 101 -35.62 11.13 2.60
N GLY A 102 -34.51 11.89 2.66
CA GLY A 102 -34.54 13.31 3.02
C GLY A 102 -35.49 14.10 2.13
N LYS A 103 -35.38 13.96 0.79
CA LYS A 103 -36.30 14.63 -0.15
C LYS A 103 -37.75 14.24 0.01
N ILE A 104 -38.04 12.96 0.27
CA ILE A 104 -39.40 12.49 0.53
C ILE A 104 -39.94 13.15 1.80
N LEU A 105 -39.16 13.18 2.87
CA LEU A 105 -39.54 13.85 4.11
C LEU A 105 -39.73 15.35 3.93
N ASP A 106 -38.90 16.02 3.14
CA ASP A 106 -39.06 17.43 2.80
C ASP A 106 -40.38 17.66 2.04
N THR A 107 -40.70 16.82 1.04
CA THR A 107 -41.98 16.91 0.33
C THR A 107 -43.18 16.63 1.25
N LEU A 108 -43.07 15.67 2.18
CA LEU A 108 -44.13 15.39 3.14
C LEU A 108 -44.29 16.52 4.17
N GLY A 109 -43.20 17.17 4.59
CA GLY A 109 -43.23 18.35 5.45
C GLY A 109 -43.86 19.56 4.75
N ILE A 110 -43.61 19.72 3.44
CA ILE A 110 -44.27 20.73 2.61
C ILE A 110 -45.76 20.41 2.44
N ILE A 111 -46.12 19.16 2.10
CA ILE A 111 -47.51 18.70 1.99
C ILE A 111 -48.23 18.82 3.34
N SER A 112 -47.56 18.55 4.45
CA SER A 112 -48.10 18.74 5.80
C SER A 112 -48.30 20.21 6.14
N GLY A 113 -47.43 21.12 5.67
CA GLY A 113 -47.61 22.57 5.83
C GLY A 113 -48.75 23.13 4.97
N GLU A 114 -49.02 22.52 3.82
CA GLU A 114 -50.12 22.88 2.92
C GLU A 114 -51.46 22.26 3.37
N ALA A 115 -51.44 21.07 3.98
CA ALA A 115 -52.61 20.42 4.57
C ALA A 115 -53.17 21.12 5.82
N VAL A 116 -52.36 21.91 6.53
CA VAL A 116 -52.80 22.70 7.71
C VAL A 116 -53.76 23.84 7.32
N LEU A 117 -53.90 24.18 6.03
CA LEU A 117 -54.85 25.19 5.57
C LEU A 117 -56.23 24.64 5.15
N ILE A 118 -56.47 23.33 5.22
CA ILE A 118 -57.76 22.73 4.78
C ILE A 118 -58.56 22.11 5.96
N GLU A 119 -58.03 22.10 7.18
CA GLU A 119 -58.76 21.52 8.34
C GLU A 119 -59.62 22.52 9.16
N SER A 120 -59.89 23.74 8.67
CA SER A 120 -60.70 24.70 9.44
C SER A 120 -62.21 24.65 9.20
N GLU A 121 -62.77 23.70 8.44
CA GLU A 121 -64.22 23.65 8.23
C GLU A 121 -64.78 22.25 7.93
N ILE A 122 -64.91 21.41 8.97
CA ILE A 122 -65.84 20.25 8.94
C ILE A 122 -66.65 20.28 10.25
N PRO A 123 -67.99 20.41 10.19
CA PRO A 123 -68.82 20.42 11.40
C PRO A 123 -68.91 19.00 11.97
N ARG A 124 -68.66 18.87 13.28
CA ARG A 124 -68.81 17.59 14.01
C ARG A 124 -70.28 17.16 14.01
N PRO A 125 -70.61 15.90 13.70
CA PRO A 125 -71.93 15.37 13.98
C PRO A 125 -72.05 15.08 15.47
N GLU A 126 -72.95 15.79 16.13
CA GLU A 126 -73.40 15.47 17.48
C GLU A 126 -74.01 14.06 17.48
N GLY A 127 -73.57 13.20 18.42
CA GLY A 127 -74.28 11.97 18.73
C GLY A 127 -73.51 10.65 18.63
N THR A 128 -72.19 10.60 18.80
CA THR A 128 -71.52 9.32 19.09
C THR A 128 -71.04 9.26 20.54
N THR A 129 -71.89 8.66 21.37
CA THR A 129 -71.56 8.21 22.73
C THR A 129 -70.45 7.17 22.66
N VAL A 130 -69.30 7.45 23.26
CA VAL A 130 -68.32 6.42 23.62
C VAL A 130 -68.80 5.80 24.94
N ILE A 131 -68.95 4.48 24.91
CA ILE A 131 -69.38 3.61 26.01
C ILE A 131 -68.38 3.75 27.17
N ILE A 132 -68.91 3.94 28.39
CA ILE A 132 -68.21 4.15 29.66
C ILE A 132 -67.57 2.84 30.14
#